data_AF-A0A2S7TB58-F1
#
_entry.id   AF-A0A2S7TB58-F1
#
_cell.length_a   1.000
_cell.length_b   1.000
_cell.length_c   1.000
_cell.angle_alpha   90.00
_cell.angle_beta   90.00
_cell.angle_gamma   90.00
#
_symmetry.space_group_name_H-M   'P 1'
#
loop_
_entity.id
_entity.type
_entity.pdbx_description
1 polymer ?
#
loop_
_entity_poly.entity_id
_entity_poly.type
_entity_poly.pdbx_seq_one_letter_code
_entity_poly.pdbx_strand_id
1 'polypeptide(L)'
;MLPCQTKAMLGFDCPGCGIQRSIQFLVNGELWQAFKMYPAIYPMIGFFLALLINLIKPKAIPQKGVIFLAFSTITLILANFIYKLFL
;
A
#
# COMPACT_ATOMS: atom_id res chain seq x y z
N MET A 1 -4.04 16.69 -9.18
CA MET A 1 -4.52 15.30 -9.31
C MET A 1 -4.08 14.82 -10.68
N LEU A 2 -3.03 14.00 -10.78
CA LEU A 2 -2.70 13.41 -12.08
C LEU A 2 -3.89 12.53 -12.50
N PRO A 3 -4.45 12.70 -13.71
CA PRO A 3 -5.41 11.74 -14.22
C PRO A 3 -4.68 10.41 -14.33
N CYS A 4 -5.08 9.40 -13.55
CA CYS A 4 -4.55 8.05 -13.70
C CYS A 4 -4.87 7.58 -15.12
N GLN A 5 -3.89 7.65 -16.02
CA GLN A 5 -4.05 7.23 -17.41
C GLN A 5 -4.40 5.73 -17.52
N THR A 6 -3.99 4.95 -16.52
CA THR A 6 -4.41 3.55 -16.36
C THR A 6 -5.90 3.40 -16.06
N LYS A 7 -6.55 4.31 -15.32
CA LYS A 7 -8.00 4.24 -15.09
C LYS A 7 -8.80 4.54 -16.36
N ALA A 8 -8.27 5.45 -17.19
CA ALA A 8 -8.87 5.80 -18.47
C ALA A 8 -8.69 4.69 -19.54
N MET A 9 -7.57 3.95 -19.50
CA MET A 9 -7.30 2.89 -20.49
C MET A 9 -7.75 1.49 -20.06
N LEU A 10 -7.76 1.18 -18.76
CA LEU A 10 -8.04 -0.16 -18.24
C LEU A 10 -9.35 -0.26 -17.45
N GLY A 11 -10.00 0.85 -17.09
CA GLY A 11 -11.26 0.82 -16.33
C GLY A 11 -11.11 0.44 -14.85
N PHE A 12 -9.93 0.00 -14.41
CA PHE A 12 -9.58 -0.31 -13.02
C PHE A 12 -8.35 0.49 -12.56
N ASP A 13 -8.30 0.77 -11.25
CA ASP A 13 -7.18 1.50 -10.64
C ASP A 13 -5.92 0.60 -10.57
N CYS A 14 -4.83 1.05 -11.18
CA CYS A 14 -3.51 0.40 -11.06
C CYS A 14 -2.97 0.51 -9.63
N PRO A 15 -2.32 -0.55 -9.08
CA PRO A 15 -1.76 -0.53 -7.72
C PRO A 15 -0.75 0.62 -7.51
N GLY A 16 0.03 0.98 -8.53
CA GLY A 16 0.98 2.10 -8.46
C GLY A 16 0.31 3.48 -8.35
N CYS A 17 -0.77 3.71 -9.10
CA CYS A 17 -1.52 4.97 -9.04
C CYS A 17 -2.32 5.09 -7.73
N GLY A 18 -2.79 3.95 -7.22
CA GLY A 18 -3.42 3.83 -5.90
C GLY A 18 -2.53 4.31 -4.77
N ILE A 19 -1.26 3.89 -4.75
CA ILE A 19 -0.27 4.31 -3.74
C ILE A 19 -0.18 5.84 -3.66
N GLN A 20 0.05 6.51 -4.79
CA GLN A 20 0.24 7.97 -4.82
C GLN A 20 -0.99 8.73 -4.30
N ARG A 21 -2.19 8.25 -4.59
CA ARG A 21 -3.45 8.87 -4.15
C ARG A 21 -3.77 8.55 -2.68
N SER A 22 -3.49 7.32 -2.22
CA SER A 22 -3.59 6.97 -0.81
C SER A 22 -2.59 7.74 0.06
N ILE A 23 -1.38 8.03 -0.44
CA ILE A 23 -0.43 8.94 0.24
C ILE A 23 -1.04 10.33 0.38
N GLN A 24 -1.69 10.84 -0.67
CA GLN A 24 -2.36 12.14 -0.61
C GLN A 24 -3.48 12.17 0.43
N PHE A 25 -4.27 11.09 0.56
CA PHE A 25 -5.25 10.93 1.63
C PHE A 25 -4.60 10.84 3.02
N LEU A 26 -3.46 10.16 3.17
CA LEU A 26 -2.69 10.15 4.42
C LEU A 26 -2.21 11.54 4.81
N VAL A 27 -1.66 12.31 3.86
CA VAL A 27 -1.19 13.68 4.09
C VAL A 27 -2.34 14.61 4.48
N ASN A 28 -3.52 14.39 3.93
CA ASN A 28 -4.73 15.11 4.29
C ASN A 28 -5.37 14.64 5.62
N GLY A 29 -4.80 13.64 6.28
CA GLY A 29 -5.33 13.08 7.54
C GLY A 29 -6.52 12.13 7.36
N GLU A 30 -6.90 11.81 6.13
CA GLU A 30 -8.02 10.92 5.81
C GLU A 30 -7.60 9.44 5.78
N LEU A 31 -7.25 8.93 6.96
CA LEU A 31 -6.77 7.55 7.17
C LEU A 31 -7.77 6.50 6.66
N TRP A 32 -9.07 6.77 6.81
CA TRP A 32 -10.13 5.87 6.37
C TRP A 32 -10.25 5.80 4.85
N GLN A 33 -10.15 6.94 4.16
CA GLN A 33 -10.20 6.97 2.69
C GLN A 33 -8.93 6.37 2.09
N ALA A 34 -7.78 6.61 2.69
CA ALA A 34 -6.53 5.95 2.33
C ALA A 34 -6.65 4.42 2.46
N PHE A 35 -7.21 3.92 3.57
CA PHE A 35 -7.42 2.48 3.79
C PHE A 35 -8.39 1.87 2.78
N LYS A 36 -9.51 2.57 2.49
CA LYS A 36 -10.51 2.09 1.53
C LYS A 36 -9.96 2.08 0.10
N MET A 37 -9.07 3.01 -0.22
CA MET A 37 -8.47 3.11 -1.55
C MET A 37 -7.32 2.11 -1.75
N TYR A 38 -6.39 2.03 -0.79
CA TYR A 38 -5.25 1.12 -0.85
C TYR A 38 -4.88 0.64 0.56
N PRO A 39 -5.52 -0.44 1.06
CA PRO A 39 -5.29 -0.92 2.43
C PRO A 39 -3.84 -1.36 2.64
N ALA A 40 -3.16 -1.75 1.57
CA ALA A 40 -1.74 -2.11 1.55
C ALA A 40 -0.76 -0.96 1.80
N ILE A 41 -1.22 0.29 1.86
CA ILE A 41 -0.31 1.42 2.13
C ILE A 41 0.36 1.30 3.51
N TYR A 42 -0.39 0.85 4.52
CA TYR A 42 0.10 0.76 5.90
C TYR A 42 1.25 -0.24 6.07
N PRO A 43 1.11 -1.50 5.63
CA PRO A 43 2.22 -2.44 5.72
C PRO A 43 3.36 -2.12 4.74
N MET A 44 3.12 -1.43 3.60
CA MET A 44 4.21 -0.87 2.78
C MET A 44 5.02 0.18 3.54
N ILE A 45 4.35 1.12 4.20
CA ILE A 45 5.01 2.14 5.03
C ILE A 45 5.81 1.47 6.16
N GLY A 46 5.24 0.44 6.79
CA GLY A 46 5.92 -0.37 7.80
C GLY A 46 7.18 -1.07 7.26
N PHE A 47 7.13 -1.59 6.03
CA PHE A 47 8.28 -2.20 5.36
C PHE A 47 9.38 -1.16 5.10
N PHE A 48 9.04 0.01 4.57
CA PHE A 48 10.00 1.10 4.32
C PHE A 48 10.63 1.62 5.61
N LEU A 49 9.83 1.81 6.66
CA LEU A 49 10.32 2.17 8.00
C LEU A 49 11.27 1.11 8.55
N ALA A 50 10.91 -0.18 8.43
CA ALA A 50 11.76 -1.26 8.88
C ALA A 50 13.10 -1.29 8.14
N LEU A 51 13.09 -0.96 6.85
CA LEU A 51 14.28 -0.89 6.01
C LEU A 51 15.18 0.30 6.40
N LEU A 52 14.59 1.49 6.64
CA LEU A 52 15.31 2.65 7.17
C LEU A 52 15.94 2.40 8.54
N ILE A 53 15.21 1.74 9.43
CA ILE A 53 15.70 1.37 10.76
C ILE A 53 16.86 0.37 10.64
N ASN A 54 16.77 -0.62 9.75
CA ASN A 54 17.87 -1.55 9.50
C ASN A 54 19.10 -0.87 8.88
N LEU A 55 18.92 0.22 8.11
CA LEU A 55 20.02 1.01 7.56
C LEU A 55 20.80 1.74 8.67
N ILE A 56 20.10 2.31 9.64
CA ILE A 56 20.69 3.04 10.77
C ILE A 56 21.22 2.08 11.84
N LYS A 57 20.50 0.99 12.10
CA LYS A 57 20.85 -0.07 13.05
C LYS A 57 20.74 -1.45 12.38
N PRO A 58 21.84 -1.96 11.80
CA PRO A 58 21.82 -3.27 11.18
C PRO A 58 21.43 -4.36 12.20
N LYS A 59 20.50 -5.24 11.82
CA LYS A 59 19.87 -6.31 12.64
C LYS A 59 18.88 -5.85 13.71
N ALA A 60 18.46 -4.58 13.75
CA ALA A 60 17.45 -4.14 14.72
C ALA A 60 16.09 -4.81 14.53
N ILE A 61 15.75 -5.20 13.30
CA ILE A 61 14.45 -5.81 12.98
C ILE A 61 14.66 -7.23 12.42
N PRO A 62 14.00 -8.25 13.00
CA PRO A 62 14.09 -9.61 12.49
C PRO A 62 13.41 -9.72 11.13
N GLN A 63 14.11 -10.33 10.17
CA GLN A 63 13.64 -10.54 8.79
C GLN A 63 12.27 -11.24 8.72
N LYS A 64 11.95 -12.10 9.71
CA LYS A 64 10.64 -12.78 9.83
C LYS A 64 9.47 -11.79 9.99
N GLY A 65 9.65 -10.70 10.74
CA GLY A 65 8.60 -9.69 10.95
C GLY A 65 8.31 -8.88 9.69
N VAL A 66 9.37 -8.58 8.92
CA VAL A 66 9.27 -7.87 7.64
C VAL A 66 8.54 -8.72 6.58
N ILE A 67 8.82 -10.03 6.54
CA ILE A 67 8.14 -10.98 5.64
C ILE A 67 6.65 -11.12 6.01
N PHE A 68 6.32 -11.17 7.31
CA PHE A 68 4.93 -11.24 7.75
C PHE A 68 4.13 -10.00 7.35
N LEU A 69 4.71 -8.79 7.49
CA LEU A 69 4.10 -7.56 7.00
C LEU A 69 3.84 -7.64 5.50
N ALA A 70 4.84 -8.03 4.70
CA ALA A 70 4.71 -8.12 3.25
C ALA A 70 3.62 -9.13 2.81
N PHE A 71 3.52 -10.28 3.49
CA PHE A 71 2.48 -11.27 3.21
C PHE A 71 1.08 -10.71 3.49
N SER A 72 0.91 -10.02 4.62
CA SER A 72 -0.37 -9.37 4.96
C SER A 72 -0.76 -8.30 3.93
N THR A 73 0.20 -7.55 3.41
CA THR A 73 0.00 -6.57 2.32
C THR A 73 -0.56 -7.24 1.08
N ILE A 74 0.06 -8.35 0.66
CA ILE A 74 -0.30 -9.06 -0.57
C ILE A 74 -1.69 -9.67 -0.44
N THR A 75 -2.01 -10.28 0.70
CA THR A 75 -3.35 -10.83 0.96
C THR A 75 -4.43 -9.75 0.93
N LEU A 76 -4.17 -8.58 1.51
CA LEU A 76 -5.12 -7.45 1.51
C LEU A 76 -5.29 -6.84 0.10
N ILE A 77 -4.22 -6.74 -0.69
CA ILE A 77 -4.30 -6.31 -2.09
C ILE A 77 -5.14 -7.29 -2.88
N LEU A 78 -4.84 -8.59 -2.80
CA LEU A 78 -5.56 -9.63 -3.53
C LEU A 78 -7.03 -9.68 -3.12
N ALA A 79 -7.34 -9.61 -1.83
CA ALA A 79 -8.71 -9.58 -1.34
C ALA A 79 -9.48 -8.37 -1.88
N ASN A 80 -8.87 -7.17 -1.83
CA ASN A 80 -9.50 -5.94 -2.35
C ASN A 80 -9.67 -5.98 -3.88
N PHE A 81 -8.68 -6.50 -4.60
CA PHE A 81 -8.71 -6.62 -6.05
C PHE A 81 -9.76 -7.64 -6.51
N ILE A 82 -9.86 -8.80 -5.85
CA ILE A 82 -10.91 -9.80 -6.12
C ILE A 82 -12.29 -9.20 -5.83
N TYR A 83 -12.45 -8.47 -4.72
CA TYR A 83 -13.71 -7.80 -4.39
C TYR A 83 -14.13 -6.77 -5.45
N LYS A 84 -13.18 -5.96 -5.96
CA LYS A 84 -13.41 -4.97 -7.03
C LYS A 84 -13.54 -5.57 -8.43
N LEU A 85 -13.07 -6.79 -8.65
CA LEU A 85 -13.22 -7.49 -9.93
C LEU A 85 -14.58 -8.19 -10.02
N PHE A 86 -15.12 -8.62 -8.88
CA PHE A 86 -16.38 -9.32 -8.79
C PHE A 86 -17.60 -8.39 -8.64
N LEU A 87 -17.39 -7.09 -8.35
CA LEU A 87 -18.43 -6.06 -8.17
C LEU A 87 -18.14 -4.82 -8.99
#